data_AF-A0A358DWC3-F1
#
_entry.id   AF-A0A358DWC3-F1
#
_cell.length_a   1.000
_cell.length_b   1.000
_cell.length_c   1.000
_cell.angle_alpha   90.00
_cell.angle_beta   90.00
_cell.angle_gamma   90.00
#
_symmetry.space_group_name_H-M   'P 1'
#
loop_
_entity.id
_entity.type
_entity.pdbx_description
1 polymer ?
#
loop_
_entity_poly.entity_id
_entity_poly.type
_entity_poly.pdbx_seq_one_letter_code
_entity_poly.pdbx_strand_id
1 'polypeptide(L)'
;MSVYGIKSGLTPAGSDLGSRGISPISMPKVLIVGGKGTREYEVGEMWHYFDTRVGLPTTIIEQRNLLQALQGDYTHILFPSGRFELSQNTKDILIDWVKQGGVLIGQKSALRYFSANSWLNIDVLLREEIDNLFKEEGLSYKDRASHGAQKLVAGAVYEAEIDTSHPLFFGYTGDTLAMFKTSNMIIDNHYSPFTTPARYTEAPLMAGFSADSIVKLIAKTPAVVTTNKGKGLIIGFVDNTQFRGYWYGTNKMLSNAIYQSHFLH
;
A
#
# COMPACT_ATOMS: atom_id res chain seq x y z
N MET A 1 -12.05 -30.09 12.38
CA MET A 1 -11.13 -30.00 11.24
C MET A 1 -11.32 -31.25 10.40
N SER A 2 -11.83 -31.11 9.18
CA SER A 2 -11.99 -32.24 8.26
C SER A 2 -10.65 -32.49 7.58
N VAL A 3 -10.02 -33.62 7.90
CA VAL A 3 -8.79 -34.08 7.22
C VAL A 3 -9.23 -34.87 5.99
N TYR A 4 -8.79 -34.45 4.81
CA TYR A 4 -9.06 -35.15 3.56
C TYR A 4 -7.83 -35.97 3.17
N GLY A 5 -7.99 -37.29 3.06
CA GLY A 5 -6.94 -38.18 2.57
C GLY A 5 -6.78 -38.04 1.05
N ILE A 6 -5.53 -37.85 0.61
CA ILE A 6 -5.18 -37.81 -0.81
C ILE A 6 -5.09 -39.25 -1.33
N LYS A 7 -5.74 -39.56 -2.46
CA LYS A 7 -5.80 -40.92 -3.03
C LYS A 7 -4.60 -41.28 -3.90
N SER A 8 -3.82 -40.30 -4.36
CA SER A 8 -2.65 -40.51 -5.23
C SER A 8 -1.68 -39.33 -5.12
N GLY A 9 -0.39 -39.56 -5.37
CA GLY A 9 0.64 -38.51 -5.47
C GLY A 9 0.86 -37.95 -6.88
N LEU A 10 0.13 -38.48 -7.88
CA LEU A 10 0.12 -38.00 -9.26
C LEU A 10 -1.03 -37.01 -9.45
N THR A 11 -0.72 -35.84 -10.00
CA THR A 11 -1.69 -34.78 -10.30
C THR A 11 -1.97 -34.78 -11.80
N PRO A 12 -3.18 -35.17 -12.26
CA PRO A 12 -3.50 -35.24 -13.69
C PRO A 12 -3.45 -33.88 -14.42
N ALA A 13 -3.58 -32.78 -13.66
CA ALA A 13 -3.41 -31.41 -14.13
C ALA A 13 -2.96 -30.51 -12.96
N GLY A 14 -1.91 -29.71 -13.15
CA GLY A 14 -1.34 -28.83 -12.13
C GLY A 14 -0.01 -29.33 -11.55
N SER A 15 0.54 -28.59 -10.59
CA SER A 15 1.82 -28.90 -9.95
C SER A 15 1.71 -30.13 -9.03
N ASP A 16 2.60 -31.10 -9.21
CA ASP A 16 2.69 -32.27 -8.32
C ASP A 16 3.06 -31.89 -6.89
N LEU A 17 2.59 -32.69 -5.93
CA LEU A 17 2.97 -32.60 -4.52
C LEU A 17 4.49 -32.80 -4.38
N GLY A 18 5.20 -31.74 -3.98
CA GLY A 18 6.66 -31.73 -3.89
C GLY A 18 7.39 -31.26 -5.16
N SER A 19 6.66 -30.88 -6.21
CA SER A 19 7.26 -30.20 -7.36
C SER A 19 7.78 -28.82 -6.95
N ARG A 20 8.79 -28.32 -7.69
CA ARG A 20 9.31 -26.94 -7.53
C ARG A 20 8.24 -25.86 -7.76
N GLY A 21 7.06 -26.22 -8.27
CA GLY A 21 5.90 -25.34 -8.41
C GLY A 21 5.11 -25.13 -7.12
N ILE A 22 5.45 -25.80 -6.01
CA ILE A 22 4.88 -25.57 -4.68
C ILE A 22 5.96 -24.88 -3.84
N SER A 23 5.82 -23.57 -3.64
CA SER A 23 6.71 -22.82 -2.76
C SER A 23 6.11 -22.74 -1.35
N PRO A 24 6.82 -23.15 -0.30
CA PRO A 24 6.34 -23.06 1.06
C PRO A 24 6.22 -21.58 1.49
N ILE A 25 5.05 -21.22 2.00
CA ILE A 25 4.80 -19.88 2.55
C ILE A 25 5.13 -19.90 4.04
N SER A 26 6.11 -19.11 4.45
CA SER A 26 6.45 -18.90 5.87
C SER A 26 5.39 -18.04 6.56
N MET A 27 5.11 -18.32 7.83
CA MET A 27 4.16 -17.51 8.61
C MET A 27 4.73 -16.10 8.85
N PRO A 28 4.04 -15.03 8.41
CA PRO A 28 4.53 -13.67 8.59
C PRO A 28 4.38 -13.22 10.04
N LYS A 29 5.41 -12.55 10.56
CA LYS A 29 5.38 -11.80 11.82
C LYS A 29 5.31 -10.32 11.50
N VAL A 30 4.16 -9.71 11.80
CA VAL A 30 3.78 -8.37 11.33
C VAL A 30 3.83 -7.37 12.49
N LEU A 31 4.55 -6.28 12.27
CA LEU A 31 4.63 -5.12 13.15
C LEU A 31 3.93 -3.92 12.49
N ILE A 32 3.00 -3.28 13.18
CA ILE A 32 2.34 -2.05 12.72
C ILE A 32 2.93 -0.87 13.51
N VAL A 33 3.45 0.13 12.79
CA VAL A 33 3.90 1.38 13.40
C VAL A 33 2.67 2.23 13.73
N GLY A 34 2.48 2.50 15.01
CA GLY A 34 1.41 3.32 15.55
C GLY A 34 1.92 4.45 16.45
N GLY A 35 1.04 4.92 17.34
CA GLY A 35 1.34 5.98 18.30
C GLY A 35 1.29 7.38 17.71
N LYS A 36 1.82 8.35 18.47
CA LYS A 36 1.80 9.78 18.11
C LYS A 36 2.34 10.00 16.70
N GLY A 37 1.59 10.74 15.89
CA GLY A 37 1.95 11.08 14.50
C GLY A 37 1.38 10.12 13.45
N THR A 38 0.97 8.91 13.83
CA THR A 38 0.23 8.00 12.95
C THR A 38 -1.27 8.27 13.01
N ARG A 39 -2.01 7.88 11.96
CA ARG A 39 -3.47 7.90 11.98
C ARG A 39 -4.00 6.67 12.69
N GLU A 40 -4.61 6.87 13.84
CA GLU A 40 -5.19 5.81 14.67
C GLU A 40 -6.25 4.99 13.93
N TYR A 41 -7.02 5.61 13.04
CA TYR A 41 -7.99 4.91 12.20
C TYR A 41 -7.32 3.86 11.29
N GLU A 42 -6.24 4.23 10.62
CA GLU A 42 -5.57 3.31 9.68
C GLU A 42 -4.80 2.21 10.43
N VAL A 43 -4.22 2.53 11.59
CA VAL A 43 -3.65 1.51 12.50
C VAL A 43 -4.74 0.51 12.92
N GLY A 44 -5.90 1.00 13.35
CA GLY A 44 -7.01 0.18 13.80
C GLY A 44 -7.62 -0.67 12.68
N GLU A 45 -7.75 -0.12 11.48
CA GLU A 45 -8.25 -0.84 10.30
C GLU A 45 -7.32 -1.99 9.90
N MET A 46 -6.00 -1.76 9.87
CA MET A 46 -5.02 -2.81 9.61
C MET A 46 -5.06 -3.90 10.68
N TRP A 47 -5.01 -3.52 11.96
CA TRP A 47 -5.06 -4.45 13.07
C TRP A 47 -6.35 -5.30 13.05
N HIS A 48 -7.51 -4.65 12.91
CA HIS A 48 -8.80 -5.32 12.83
C HIS A 48 -8.85 -6.28 11.63
N TYR A 49 -8.31 -5.91 10.47
CA TYR A 49 -8.26 -6.78 9.30
C TYR A 49 -7.44 -8.04 9.60
N PHE A 50 -6.24 -7.90 10.17
CA PHE A 50 -5.41 -9.05 10.49
C PHE A 50 -6.04 -9.95 11.55
N ASP A 51 -6.60 -9.38 12.61
CA ASP A 51 -7.22 -10.13 13.70
C ASP A 51 -8.48 -10.89 13.24
N THR A 52 -9.40 -10.19 12.55
CA THR A 52 -10.75 -10.72 12.28
C THR A 52 -10.91 -11.43 10.94
N ARG A 53 -10.06 -11.13 9.94
CA ARG A 53 -10.18 -11.69 8.59
C ARG A 53 -9.03 -12.62 8.24
N VAL A 54 -7.81 -12.26 8.61
CA VAL A 54 -6.61 -13.07 8.31
C VAL A 54 -6.35 -14.10 9.40
N GLY A 55 -6.73 -13.81 10.66
CA GLY A 55 -6.41 -14.65 11.80
C GLY A 55 -4.92 -14.59 12.19
N LEU A 56 -4.29 -13.43 11.99
CA LEU A 56 -2.87 -13.21 12.26
C LEU A 56 -2.70 -12.21 13.41
N PRO A 57 -2.05 -12.59 14.53
CA PRO A 57 -1.73 -11.64 15.58
C PRO A 57 -0.66 -10.65 15.10
N THR A 58 -0.88 -9.36 15.36
CA THR A 58 0.06 -8.29 15.01
C THR A 58 0.49 -7.51 16.24
N THR A 59 1.74 -7.08 16.26
CA THR A 59 2.23 -6.14 17.28
C THR A 59 2.02 -4.71 16.79
N ILE A 60 1.50 -3.82 17.64
CA ILE A 60 1.47 -2.38 17.39
C ILE A 60 2.54 -1.72 18.26
N ILE A 61 3.43 -0.93 17.67
CA ILE A 61 4.49 -0.23 18.39
C ILE A 61 4.44 1.27 18.11
N GLU A 62 4.69 2.09 19.12
CA GLU A 62 4.88 3.53 18.87
C GLU A 62 6.15 3.78 18.02
N GLN A 63 6.08 4.72 17.07
CA GLN A 63 7.23 5.02 16.19
C GLN A 63 8.53 5.34 16.95
N ARG A 64 8.45 5.95 18.15
CA ARG A 64 9.61 6.26 19.01
C ARG A 64 10.34 5.02 19.52
N ASN A 65 9.65 3.87 19.56
CA ASN A 65 10.18 2.60 20.05
C ASN A 65 10.54 1.63 18.90
N LEU A 66 10.47 2.08 17.64
CA LEU A 66 10.72 1.23 16.47
C LEU A 66 12.13 0.61 16.51
N LEU A 67 13.14 1.35 16.99
CA LEU A 67 14.50 0.84 17.12
C LEU A 67 14.59 -0.39 18.02
N GLN A 68 13.82 -0.44 19.11
CA GLN A 68 13.76 -1.61 19.98
C GLN A 68 13.06 -2.77 19.28
N ALA A 69 11.97 -2.50 18.57
CA ALA A 69 11.22 -3.53 17.87
C ALA A 69 12.02 -4.19 16.73
N LEU A 70 12.98 -3.48 16.12
CA LEU A 70 13.89 -4.03 15.10
C LEU A 70 14.83 -5.13 15.63
N GLN A 71 14.94 -5.31 16.95
CA GLN A 71 15.67 -6.43 17.56
C GLN A 71 14.82 -7.71 17.64
N GLY A 72 13.51 -7.62 17.38
CA GLY A 72 12.61 -8.76 17.33
C GLY A 72 12.73 -9.54 16.01
N ASP A 73 11.96 -10.62 15.91
CA ASP A 73 11.94 -11.53 14.77
C ASP A 73 10.83 -11.19 13.75
N TYR A 74 10.52 -9.91 13.59
CA TYR A 74 9.52 -9.44 12.63
C TYR A 74 10.01 -9.61 11.20
N THR A 75 9.07 -9.97 10.33
CA THR A 75 9.28 -10.15 8.88
C THR A 75 8.74 -8.97 8.07
N HIS A 76 7.71 -8.31 8.59
CA HIS A 76 7.01 -7.23 7.92
C HIS A 76 6.81 -6.06 8.88
N ILE A 77 7.06 -4.84 8.41
CA ILE A 77 6.78 -3.61 9.15
C ILE A 77 5.86 -2.72 8.32
N LEU A 78 4.72 -2.34 8.88
CA LEU A 78 3.67 -1.57 8.22
C LEU A 78 3.68 -0.13 8.73
N PHE A 79 3.72 0.81 7.81
CA PHE A 79 3.63 2.24 8.02
C PHE A 79 2.26 2.72 7.49
N PRO A 80 1.27 2.92 8.37
CA PRO A 80 -0.01 3.53 7.99
C PRO A 80 0.21 5.00 7.61
N SER A 81 -0.84 5.69 7.17
CA SER A 81 -0.76 7.14 6.99
C SER A 81 -0.36 7.81 8.31
N GLY A 82 0.65 8.67 8.26
CA GLY A 82 1.12 9.44 9.40
C GLY A 82 2.22 10.43 9.01
N ARG A 83 2.75 11.09 10.04
CA ARG A 83 4.00 11.86 10.02
C ARG A 83 5.01 11.10 10.88
N PHE A 84 6.13 10.74 10.27
CA PHE A 84 7.17 9.93 10.88
C PHE A 84 8.43 10.78 11.11
N GLU A 85 9.03 10.63 12.28
CA GLU A 85 10.20 11.39 12.73
C GLU A 85 11.21 10.43 13.38
N LEU A 86 11.74 9.49 12.59
CA LEU A 86 12.77 8.56 13.04
C LEU A 86 14.16 9.21 13.03
N SER A 87 14.98 8.91 14.04
CA SER A 87 16.39 9.30 14.07
C SER A 87 17.17 8.66 12.92
N GLN A 88 18.28 9.27 12.50
CA GLN A 88 19.12 8.73 11.42
C GLN A 88 19.56 7.28 11.71
N ASN A 89 20.00 7.00 12.94
CA ASN A 89 20.34 5.65 13.38
C ASN A 89 19.18 4.64 13.19
N THR A 90 17.95 5.02 13.53
CA THR A 90 16.78 4.13 13.36
C THR A 90 16.50 3.88 11.88
N LYS A 91 16.66 4.90 11.02
CA LYS A 91 16.47 4.79 9.58
C LYS A 91 17.50 3.85 8.94
N ASP A 92 18.76 3.96 9.34
CA ASP A 92 19.85 3.14 8.81
C ASP A 92 19.64 1.67 9.19
N ILE A 93 19.35 1.39 10.46
CA ILE A 93 19.07 0.03 10.95
C ILE A 93 17.82 -0.55 10.29
N LEU A 94 16.75 0.24 10.12
CA LEU A 94 15.54 -0.20 9.43
C LEU A 94 15.84 -0.61 7.97
N ILE A 95 16.61 0.19 7.25
CA ILE A 95 16.97 -0.12 5.86
C ILE A 95 17.93 -1.30 5.77
N ASP A 96 18.83 -1.47 6.71
CA ASP A 96 19.68 -2.67 6.78
C ASP A 96 18.87 -3.92 7.11
N TRP A 97 17.83 -3.82 7.94
CA TRP A 97 16.86 -4.89 8.16
C TRP A 97 16.10 -5.24 6.87
N VAL A 98 15.65 -4.25 6.09
CA VAL A 98 15.06 -4.51 4.76
C VAL A 98 16.06 -5.22 3.85
N LYS A 99 17.31 -4.74 3.76
CA LYS A 99 18.35 -5.39 2.93
C LYS A 99 18.59 -6.86 3.28
N GLN A 100 18.32 -7.25 4.52
CA GLN A 100 18.47 -8.62 5.03
C GLN A 100 17.26 -9.53 4.76
N GLY A 101 16.19 -9.02 4.13
CA GLY A 101 14.99 -9.79 3.80
C GLY A 101 13.71 -9.27 4.46
N GLY A 102 13.79 -8.20 5.25
CA GLY A 102 12.62 -7.55 5.80
C GLY A 102 11.76 -6.89 4.72
N VAL A 103 10.44 -6.85 4.95
CA VAL A 103 9.49 -6.22 4.04
C VAL A 103 8.88 -4.99 4.70
N LEU A 104 9.06 -3.83 4.07
CA LEU A 104 8.50 -2.55 4.52
C LEU A 104 7.26 -2.21 3.68
N ILE A 105 6.12 -1.95 4.32
CA ILE A 105 4.87 -1.65 3.62
C ILE A 105 4.39 -0.28 4.07
N GLY A 106 4.23 0.67 3.16
CA GLY A 106 3.70 2.00 3.44
C GLY A 106 2.35 2.22 2.75
N GLN A 107 1.45 2.98 3.36
CA GLN A 107 0.29 3.51 2.65
C GLN A 107 0.07 5.01 2.83
N LYS A 108 -0.52 5.64 1.80
CA LYS A 108 -0.88 7.07 1.78
C LYS A 108 0.30 7.95 2.19
N SER A 109 0.16 8.79 3.22
CA SER A 109 1.19 9.78 3.57
C SER A 109 2.52 9.17 4.04
N ALA A 110 2.56 7.88 4.40
CA ALA A 110 3.82 7.18 4.63
C ALA A 110 4.75 7.21 3.41
N LEU A 111 4.18 7.22 2.19
CA LEU A 111 4.99 7.25 0.97
C LEU A 111 5.74 8.57 0.79
N ARG A 112 5.25 9.69 1.35
CA ARG A 112 6.02 10.95 1.41
C ARG A 112 7.29 10.78 2.23
N TYR A 113 7.18 10.07 3.36
CA TYR A 113 8.33 9.78 4.21
C TYR A 113 9.31 8.81 3.52
N PHE A 114 8.80 7.81 2.79
CA PHE A 114 9.63 6.85 2.07
C PHE A 114 10.36 7.51 0.89
N SER A 115 9.68 8.38 0.13
CA SER A 115 10.26 9.18 -0.94
C SER A 115 11.35 10.11 -0.41
N ALA A 116 11.07 10.87 0.65
CA ALA A 116 12.01 11.83 1.25
C ALA A 116 13.30 11.18 1.80
N ASN A 117 13.29 9.88 2.11
CA ASN A 117 14.48 9.14 2.55
C ASN A 117 15.05 8.22 1.45
N SER A 118 14.55 8.30 0.21
CA SER A 118 14.98 7.46 -0.92
C SER A 118 14.85 5.96 -0.64
N TRP A 119 13.79 5.58 0.07
CA TRP A 119 13.44 4.19 0.34
C TRP A 119 12.63 3.59 -0.80
N LEU A 120 11.76 4.40 -1.40
CA LEU A 120 10.93 4.04 -2.54
C LEU A 120 11.25 5.01 -3.68
N ASN A 121 11.46 4.50 -4.89
CA ASN A 121 11.79 5.33 -6.05
C ASN A 121 10.52 5.95 -6.65
N ILE A 122 10.02 6.99 -5.97
CA ILE A 122 8.82 7.74 -6.35
C ILE A 122 9.03 9.24 -6.13
N ASP A 123 8.39 10.02 -6.97
CA ASP A 123 8.19 11.45 -6.77
C ASP A 123 6.78 11.66 -6.23
N VAL A 124 6.63 12.55 -5.24
CA VAL A 124 5.30 12.89 -4.71
C VAL A 124 4.97 14.30 -5.13
N LEU A 125 3.85 14.47 -5.84
CA LEU A 125 3.38 15.77 -6.29
C LEU A 125 3.24 16.71 -5.09
N LEU A 126 3.81 17.91 -5.24
CA LEU A 126 3.79 18.93 -4.22
C LEU A 126 2.39 19.53 -4.10
N ARG A 127 2.08 20.06 -2.92
CA ARG A 127 0.77 20.64 -2.67
C ARG A 127 0.56 21.89 -3.52
N GLU A 128 1.62 22.67 -3.69
CA GLU A 128 1.66 23.89 -4.47
C GLU A 128 1.29 23.63 -5.94
N GLU A 129 1.72 22.50 -6.50
CA GLU A 129 1.39 22.11 -7.88
C GLU A 129 -0.12 21.85 -8.04
N ILE A 130 -0.75 21.23 -7.04
CA ILE A 130 -2.21 21.06 -7.02
C ILE A 130 -2.90 22.40 -6.82
N ASP A 131 -2.42 23.23 -5.89
CA ASP A 131 -2.99 24.54 -5.59
C ASP A 131 -2.99 25.46 -6.83
N ASN A 132 -1.94 25.40 -7.65
CA ASN A 132 -1.80 26.19 -8.88
C ASN A 132 -2.86 25.87 -9.96
N LEU A 133 -3.52 24.70 -9.88
CA LEU A 133 -4.61 24.36 -10.81
C LEU A 133 -5.91 25.10 -10.51
N PHE A 134 -6.05 25.65 -9.30
CA PHE A 134 -7.26 26.30 -8.84
C PHE A 134 -6.95 27.75 -8.51
N LYS A 135 -7.08 28.60 -9.53
CA LYS A 135 -6.87 30.04 -9.38
C LYS A 135 -7.95 30.70 -8.53
N GLU A 136 -7.56 31.71 -7.77
CA GLU A 136 -8.46 32.48 -6.89
C GLU A 136 -8.95 33.79 -7.52
N GLU A 137 -8.57 34.05 -8.77
CA GLU A 137 -8.92 35.27 -9.52
C GLU A 137 -10.44 35.43 -9.64
N GLY A 138 -10.96 36.56 -9.14
CA GLY A 138 -12.40 36.87 -9.19
C GLY A 138 -13.24 36.16 -8.12
N LEU A 139 -12.64 35.38 -7.22
CA LEU A 139 -13.36 34.77 -6.12
C LEU A 139 -13.59 35.76 -4.97
N SER A 140 -14.71 35.58 -4.27
CA SER A 140 -15.03 36.29 -3.05
C SER A 140 -15.03 35.35 -1.85
N TYR A 141 -15.15 35.88 -0.62
CA TYR A 141 -15.10 35.06 0.59
C TYR A 141 -16.15 33.93 0.62
N LYS A 142 -17.33 34.15 0.02
CA LYS A 142 -18.39 33.14 -0.06
C LYS A 142 -17.98 31.89 -0.85
N ASP A 143 -17.02 32.04 -1.76
CA ASP A 143 -16.55 30.99 -2.67
C ASP A 143 -15.42 30.16 -2.04
N ARG A 144 -14.89 30.59 -0.88
CA ARG A 144 -13.75 29.94 -0.20
C ARG A 144 -13.99 28.45 0.07
N ALA A 145 -15.19 28.10 0.54
CA ALA A 145 -15.53 26.73 0.88
C ALA A 145 -15.64 25.82 -0.36
N SER A 146 -16.34 26.28 -1.40
CA SER A 146 -16.49 25.52 -2.65
C SER A 146 -15.14 25.40 -3.38
N HIS A 147 -14.35 26.47 -3.41
CA HIS A 147 -13.01 26.47 -3.99
C HIS A 147 -12.08 25.48 -3.26
N GLY A 148 -12.07 25.51 -1.93
CA GLY A 148 -11.29 24.55 -1.14
C GLY A 148 -11.71 23.09 -1.37
N ALA A 149 -13.01 22.83 -1.55
CA ALA A 149 -13.53 21.50 -1.78
C ALA A 149 -13.06 20.88 -3.12
N GLN A 150 -12.82 21.70 -4.15
CA GLN A 150 -12.35 21.21 -5.46
C GLN A 150 -10.96 20.57 -5.38
N LYS A 151 -10.13 20.98 -4.42
CA LYS A 151 -8.78 20.47 -4.20
C LYS A 151 -8.77 19.11 -3.48
N LEU A 152 -9.87 18.71 -2.88
CA LEU A 152 -9.97 17.54 -2.02
C LEU A 152 -10.49 16.32 -2.80
N VAL A 153 -10.03 15.14 -2.38
CA VAL A 153 -10.70 13.87 -2.67
C VAL A 153 -11.16 13.31 -1.33
N ALA A 154 -12.44 13.54 -0.99
CA ALA A 154 -13.00 13.21 0.33
C ALA A 154 -13.70 11.85 0.39
N GLY A 155 -13.55 11.03 -0.66
CA GLY A 155 -14.24 9.74 -0.82
C GLY A 155 -14.78 9.61 -2.23
N ALA A 156 -14.05 8.89 -3.06
CA ALA A 156 -14.44 8.59 -4.44
C ALA A 156 -13.83 7.26 -4.87
N VAL A 157 -14.50 6.60 -5.80
CA VAL A 157 -14.08 5.30 -6.34
C VAL A 157 -13.29 5.57 -7.62
N TYR A 158 -12.05 5.11 -7.63
CA TYR A 158 -11.15 5.22 -8.77
C TYR A 158 -10.82 3.84 -9.32
N GLU A 159 -10.90 3.65 -10.62
CA GLU A 159 -10.47 2.43 -11.28
C GLU A 159 -8.95 2.45 -11.50
N ALA A 160 -8.31 1.33 -11.19
CA ALA A 160 -6.92 1.07 -11.50
C ALA A 160 -6.79 -0.20 -12.34
N GLU A 161 -5.91 -0.17 -13.33
CA GLU A 161 -5.41 -1.36 -14.02
C GLU A 161 -4.46 -2.10 -13.07
N ILE A 162 -4.59 -3.43 -13.00
CA ILE A 162 -3.79 -4.30 -12.15
C ILE A 162 -3.14 -5.42 -12.96
N ASP A 163 -1.88 -5.73 -12.67
CA ASP A 163 -1.20 -6.89 -13.23
C ASP A 163 -1.44 -8.13 -12.36
N THR A 164 -2.36 -8.99 -12.78
CA THR A 164 -2.71 -10.23 -12.06
C THR A 164 -1.59 -11.29 -12.06
N SER A 165 -0.56 -11.13 -12.89
CA SER A 165 0.64 -11.96 -12.84
C SER A 165 1.59 -11.55 -11.70
N HIS A 166 1.46 -10.32 -11.21
CA HIS A 166 2.26 -9.81 -10.10
C HIS A 166 1.78 -10.40 -8.76
N PRO A 167 2.69 -10.91 -7.89
CA PRO A 167 2.34 -11.55 -6.61
C PRO A 167 1.38 -10.76 -5.69
N LEU A 168 1.42 -9.42 -5.72
CA LEU A 168 0.48 -8.57 -4.96
C LEU A 168 -0.98 -8.71 -5.40
N PHE A 169 -1.23 -9.16 -6.62
CA PHE A 169 -2.56 -9.39 -7.18
C PHE A 169 -2.88 -10.89 -7.32
N PHE A 170 -2.18 -11.76 -6.58
CA PHE A 170 -2.51 -13.18 -6.51
C PHE A 170 -3.98 -13.41 -6.12
N GLY A 171 -4.67 -14.19 -6.95
CA GLY A 171 -6.08 -14.56 -6.78
C GLY A 171 -7.07 -13.42 -7.08
N TYR A 172 -6.65 -12.36 -7.75
CA TYR A 172 -7.54 -11.45 -8.48
C TYR A 172 -7.82 -12.06 -9.87
N THR A 173 -9.03 -11.84 -10.40
CA THR A 173 -9.47 -12.43 -11.69
C THR A 173 -9.69 -11.41 -12.80
N GLY A 174 -9.83 -10.12 -12.45
CA GLY A 174 -9.94 -9.02 -13.40
C GLY A 174 -8.62 -8.28 -13.57
N ASP A 175 -8.48 -7.56 -14.67
CA ASP A 175 -7.38 -6.65 -14.99
C ASP A 175 -7.62 -5.23 -14.45
N THR A 176 -8.77 -4.97 -13.82
CA THR A 176 -9.05 -3.72 -13.12
C THR A 176 -9.47 -3.93 -11.66
N LEU A 177 -9.25 -2.90 -10.85
CA LEU A 177 -9.61 -2.86 -9.44
C LEU A 177 -10.16 -1.49 -9.05
N ALA A 178 -11.32 -1.49 -8.38
CA ALA A 178 -11.89 -0.30 -7.80
C ALA A 178 -11.19 0.06 -6.47
N MET A 179 -10.53 1.22 -6.44
CA MET A 179 -9.77 1.78 -5.34
C MET A 179 -10.57 2.89 -4.65
N PHE A 180 -10.59 2.92 -3.32
CA PHE A 180 -11.29 3.99 -2.58
C PHE A 180 -10.33 5.12 -2.20
N LYS A 181 -10.37 6.23 -2.94
CA LYS A 181 -9.50 7.39 -2.69
C LYS A 181 -10.11 8.31 -1.64
N THR A 182 -9.28 8.68 -0.65
CA THR A 182 -9.62 9.60 0.46
C THR A 182 -8.60 10.72 0.62
N SER A 183 -7.76 10.89 -0.39
CA SER A 183 -6.77 11.97 -0.46
C SER A 183 -6.45 12.28 -1.91
N ASN A 184 -6.06 13.52 -2.17
CA ASN A 184 -5.51 13.98 -3.45
C ASN A 184 -4.00 13.67 -3.57
N MET A 185 -3.49 12.66 -2.85
CA MET A 185 -2.10 12.26 -2.95
C MET A 185 -1.86 11.61 -4.30
N ILE A 186 -0.93 12.19 -5.04
CA ILE A 186 -0.49 11.74 -6.35
C ILE A 186 1.01 11.46 -6.25
N ILE A 187 1.43 10.33 -6.79
CA ILE A 187 2.83 9.97 -6.93
C ILE A 187 3.12 9.75 -8.41
N ASP A 188 4.38 9.83 -8.77
CA ASP A 188 4.88 9.40 -10.07
C ASP A 188 6.14 8.54 -9.89
N ASN A 189 6.52 7.78 -10.91
CA ASN A 189 7.78 7.07 -10.96
C ASN A 189 8.26 6.80 -12.39
N HIS A 190 9.53 6.41 -12.52
CA HIS A 190 9.99 5.80 -13.76
C HIS A 190 9.28 4.46 -13.96
N TYR A 191 8.27 4.45 -14.82
CA TYR A 191 7.41 3.30 -15.02
C TYR A 191 8.20 2.07 -15.43
N SER A 192 8.03 1.00 -14.66
CA SER A 192 8.45 -0.35 -15.02
C SER A 192 7.33 -1.30 -14.59
N PRO A 193 6.89 -2.24 -15.45
CA PRO A 193 5.84 -3.19 -15.10
C PRO A 193 6.23 -4.05 -13.88
N PHE A 194 7.53 -4.25 -13.64
CA PHE A 194 8.04 -5.03 -12.51
C PHE A 194 8.00 -4.27 -11.18
N THR A 195 7.91 -2.94 -11.20
CA THR A 195 7.90 -2.10 -9.98
C THR A 195 6.63 -1.29 -9.81
N THR A 196 5.75 -1.26 -10.81
CA THR A 196 4.47 -0.54 -10.81
C THR A 196 3.35 -1.48 -11.26
N PRO A 197 2.92 -2.41 -10.38
CA PRO A 197 1.96 -3.44 -10.77
C PRO A 197 0.51 -2.93 -10.85
N ALA A 198 0.25 -1.67 -10.48
CA ALA A 198 -1.06 -1.04 -10.70
C ALA A 198 -0.97 0.46 -10.94
N ARG A 199 -1.82 0.96 -11.84
CA ARG A 199 -1.94 2.38 -12.22
C ARG A 199 -3.41 2.74 -12.37
N TYR A 200 -3.78 3.97 -12.07
CA TYR A 200 -5.14 4.44 -12.39
C TYR A 200 -5.36 4.45 -13.90
N THR A 201 -6.58 4.14 -14.35
CA THR A 201 -6.92 4.17 -15.78
C THR A 201 -6.88 5.60 -16.32
N GLU A 202 -7.07 5.76 -17.64
CA GLU A 202 -7.15 7.08 -18.27
C GLU A 202 -8.37 7.90 -17.82
N ALA A 203 -9.49 7.23 -17.56
CA ALA A 203 -10.73 7.83 -17.05
C ALA A 203 -11.10 7.18 -15.70
N PRO A 204 -10.35 7.48 -14.63
CA PRO A 204 -10.38 6.61 -13.46
C PRO A 204 -11.56 6.85 -12.52
N LEU A 205 -12.23 8.00 -12.56
CA LEU A 205 -13.34 8.28 -11.65
C LEU A 205 -14.58 7.43 -12.02
N MET A 206 -14.90 6.45 -11.19
CA MET A 206 -16.09 5.59 -11.36
C MET A 206 -17.31 6.14 -10.62
N ALA A 207 -17.11 6.66 -9.41
CA ALA A 207 -18.18 7.15 -8.54
C ALA A 207 -17.67 8.14 -7.49
N GLY A 208 -18.59 8.96 -6.97
CA GLY A 208 -18.27 10.04 -6.03
C GLY A 208 -17.90 11.33 -6.73
N PHE A 209 -17.36 12.29 -5.99
CA PHE A 209 -17.01 13.60 -6.51
C PHE A 209 -15.49 13.83 -6.43
N SER A 210 -14.92 14.32 -7.52
CA SER A 210 -13.58 14.88 -7.63
C SER A 210 -13.58 15.91 -8.75
N ALA A 211 -12.91 17.04 -8.56
CA ALA A 211 -12.82 18.03 -9.63
C ALA A 211 -12.10 17.43 -10.86
N ASP A 212 -12.54 17.76 -12.07
CA ASP A 212 -11.98 17.22 -13.32
C ASP A 212 -10.46 17.40 -13.42
N SER A 213 -9.93 18.50 -12.91
CA SER A 213 -8.48 18.76 -12.84
C SER A 213 -7.75 17.75 -11.97
N ILE A 214 -8.32 17.35 -10.82
CA ILE A 214 -7.78 16.29 -9.95
C ILE A 214 -7.89 14.93 -10.63
N VAL A 215 -9.03 14.62 -11.26
CA VAL A 215 -9.21 13.36 -11.99
C VAL A 215 -8.15 13.20 -13.07
N LYS A 216 -7.90 14.27 -13.85
CA LYS A 216 -6.86 14.30 -14.88
C LYS A 216 -5.44 14.17 -14.33
N LEU A 217 -5.16 14.77 -13.16
CA LEU A 217 -3.86 14.58 -12.50
C LEU A 217 -3.64 13.16 -11.99
N ILE A 218 -4.69 12.48 -11.54
CA ILE A 218 -4.60 11.11 -11.03
C ILE A 218 -4.55 10.09 -12.18
N ALA A 219 -5.15 10.38 -13.33
CA ALA A 219 -5.17 9.49 -14.48
C ALA A 219 -3.77 9.00 -14.86
N LYS A 220 -3.64 7.70 -15.12
CA LYS A 220 -2.37 7.03 -15.49
C LYS A 220 -1.27 7.08 -14.43
N THR A 221 -1.51 7.62 -13.23
CA THR A 221 -0.51 7.64 -12.16
C THR A 221 -0.42 6.28 -11.45
N PRO A 222 0.72 5.92 -10.86
CA PRO A 222 0.85 4.70 -10.06
C PRO A 222 -0.15 4.65 -8.90
N ALA A 223 -0.74 3.47 -8.68
CA ALA A 223 -1.60 3.18 -7.52
C ALA A 223 -0.88 2.27 -6.51
N VAL A 224 -0.02 1.38 -7.01
CA VAL A 224 0.83 0.48 -6.23
C VAL A 224 2.23 0.52 -6.83
N VAL A 225 3.25 0.61 -5.96
CA VAL A 225 4.65 0.64 -6.33
C VAL A 225 5.48 -0.27 -5.44
N THR A 226 6.55 -0.82 -5.98
CA THR A 226 7.50 -1.66 -5.24
C THR A 226 8.94 -1.22 -5.51
N THR A 227 9.84 -1.51 -4.59
CA THR A 227 11.28 -1.30 -4.78
C THR A 227 12.03 -2.41 -4.04
N ASN A 228 12.81 -3.19 -4.79
CA ASN A 228 13.70 -4.19 -4.20
C ASN A 228 14.86 -3.51 -3.50
N LYS A 229 15.22 -4.00 -2.32
CA LYS A 229 16.37 -3.48 -1.57
C LYS A 229 17.11 -4.63 -0.89
N GLY A 230 18.27 -4.98 -1.43
CA GLY A 230 18.99 -6.18 -1.01
C GLY A 230 18.12 -7.42 -1.25
N LYS A 231 17.92 -8.21 -0.19
CA LYS A 231 17.04 -9.39 -0.19
C LYS A 231 15.60 -9.08 0.18
N GLY A 232 15.30 -7.85 0.59
CA GLY A 232 13.97 -7.43 1.00
C GLY A 232 13.30 -6.53 -0.02
N LEU A 233 12.17 -5.97 0.42
CA LEU A 233 11.22 -5.29 -0.44
C LEU A 233 10.57 -4.12 0.29
N ILE A 234 10.34 -3.04 -0.45
CA ILE A 234 9.53 -1.92 0.00
C ILE A 234 8.31 -1.81 -0.91
N ILE A 235 7.11 -1.88 -0.33
CA ILE A 235 5.82 -1.79 -1.03
C ILE A 235 5.14 -0.47 -0.64
N GLY A 236 4.60 0.24 -1.62
CA GLY A 236 3.82 1.45 -1.39
C GLY A 236 2.42 1.37 -1.99
N PHE A 237 1.41 1.62 -1.16
CA PHE A 237 0.01 1.78 -1.56
C PHE A 237 -0.40 3.24 -1.51
N VAL A 238 -0.84 3.81 -2.63
CA VAL A 238 -1.23 5.24 -2.67
C VAL A 238 -2.49 5.49 -1.84
N ASP A 239 -3.39 4.51 -1.78
CA ASP A 239 -4.63 4.57 -1.02
C ASP A 239 -4.61 3.65 0.20
N ASN A 240 -5.63 3.80 1.05
CA ASN A 240 -5.83 2.94 2.20
C ASN A 240 -6.44 1.62 1.74
N THR A 241 -5.72 0.52 1.96
CA THR A 241 -6.17 -0.81 1.52
C THR A 241 -7.30 -1.39 2.35
N GLN A 242 -7.54 -0.88 3.57
CA GLN A 242 -8.50 -1.43 4.54
C GLN A 242 -9.60 -0.44 4.93
N PHE A 243 -9.87 0.56 4.08
CA PHE A 243 -10.71 1.71 4.43
C PHE A 243 -12.03 1.31 5.11
N ARG A 244 -12.17 1.72 6.38
CA ARG A 244 -13.32 1.49 7.29
C ARG A 244 -13.82 0.03 7.34
N GLY A 245 -13.00 -0.94 6.96
CA GLY A 245 -13.35 -2.38 7.01
C GLY A 245 -14.50 -2.83 6.10
N TYR A 246 -14.95 -1.99 5.16
CA TYR A 246 -16.04 -2.32 4.22
C TYR A 246 -15.58 -2.42 2.76
N TRP A 247 -14.44 -1.82 2.40
CA TRP A 247 -13.95 -1.82 1.02
C TRP A 247 -13.14 -3.08 0.69
N TYR A 248 -13.81 -4.23 0.62
CA TYR A 248 -13.14 -5.54 0.54
C TYR A 248 -12.26 -5.76 -0.71
N GLY A 249 -12.49 -5.03 -1.80
CA GLY A 249 -11.74 -5.22 -3.05
C GLY A 249 -10.24 -5.02 -2.88
N THR A 250 -9.82 -4.06 -2.06
CA THR A 250 -8.40 -3.75 -1.85
C THR A 250 -7.78 -4.52 -0.68
N ASN A 251 -8.59 -5.16 0.15
CA ASN A 251 -8.12 -5.81 1.38
C ASN A 251 -7.07 -6.90 1.07
N LYS A 252 -7.32 -7.68 0.02
CA LYS A 252 -6.49 -8.81 -0.39
C LYS A 252 -5.08 -8.39 -0.81
N MET A 253 -4.89 -7.16 -1.29
CA MET A 253 -3.54 -6.62 -1.57
C MET A 253 -2.65 -6.64 -0.33
N LEU A 254 -3.18 -6.29 0.86
CA LEU A 254 -2.40 -6.29 2.09
C LEU A 254 -2.05 -7.72 2.54
N SER A 255 -2.98 -8.67 2.38
CA SER A 255 -2.68 -10.10 2.61
C SER A 255 -1.63 -10.62 1.64
N ASN A 256 -1.74 -10.30 0.36
CA ASN A 256 -0.75 -10.69 -0.63
C ASN A 256 0.61 -10.03 -0.34
N ALA A 257 0.63 -8.78 0.14
CA ALA A 257 1.86 -8.11 0.55
C ALA A 257 2.59 -8.81 1.70
N ILE A 258 1.90 -9.54 2.59
CA ILE A 258 2.56 -10.26 3.69
C ILE A 258 2.85 -11.74 3.40
N TYR A 259 2.08 -12.37 2.49
CA TYR A 259 2.24 -13.79 2.18
C TYR A 259 2.99 -14.04 0.87
N GLN A 260 2.93 -13.11 -0.09
CA GLN A 260 3.44 -13.26 -1.45
C GLN A 260 4.67 -12.38 -1.73
N SER A 261 5.07 -11.52 -0.79
CA SER A 261 6.22 -10.61 -0.94
C SER A 261 7.52 -11.32 -1.29
N HIS A 262 7.73 -12.54 -0.78
CA HIS A 262 8.92 -13.32 -1.05
C HIS A 262 9.08 -13.77 -2.52
N PHE A 263 8.03 -13.65 -3.34
CA PHE A 263 8.09 -13.91 -4.79
C PHE A 263 8.49 -12.70 -5.62
N LEU A 264 8.78 -11.55 -4.99
CA LEU A 264 9.14 -10.30 -5.67
C LEU A 264 10.65 -10.04 -5.71
N HIS A 265 11.46 -11.00 -5.23
CA HIS A 265 12.92 -10.92 -5.14
C HIS A 265 13.62 -11.67 -6.28
#